data_AF-A0A0P7K3R8-F1
#
_entry.id   AF-A0A0P7K3R8-F1
#
_cell.length_a   1.000
_cell.length_b   1.000
_cell.length_c   1.000
_cell.angle_alpha   90.00
_cell.angle_beta   90.00
_cell.angle_gamma   90.00
#
_symmetry.space_group_name_H-M   'P 1'
#
loop_
_entity.id
_entity.type
_entity.pdbx_description
1 polymer ?
#
loop_
_entity_poly.entity_id
_entity_poly.type
_entity_poly.pdbx_seq_one_letter_code
_entity_poly.pdbx_strand_id
1 'polypeptide(L)'
;MHLYKKDKMLFFLFAPFFSVVASLINKLGFYFDFWEVLPFPTQRSFASIPFDVGIYPVLACYCVFFIKKTNKPYFVLVLMTLLTTFLELVFVFLKE
;
A
#
# COMPACT_ATOMS: atom_id res chain seq x y z
N MET A 1 10.17 9.66 -6.46
CA MET A 1 11.13 10.78 -6.22
C MET A 1 10.47 12.17 -6.06
N HIS A 2 9.22 12.40 -6.50
CA HIS A 2 8.54 13.72 -6.34
C HIS A 2 8.24 14.11 -4.88
N LEU A 3 7.78 13.16 -4.04
CA LEU A 3 7.44 13.43 -2.63
C LEU A 3 8.64 13.81 -1.75
N TYR A 4 9.81 13.24 -2.06
CA TYR A 4 11.07 13.49 -1.34
C TYR A 4 11.50 14.96 -1.36
N LYS A 5 11.11 15.72 -2.41
CA LYS A 5 11.45 17.14 -2.52
C LYS A 5 10.50 18.07 -1.77
N LYS A 6 9.28 17.62 -1.40
CA LYS A 6 8.24 18.48 -0.81
C LYS A 6 8.05 18.29 0.69
N ASP A 7 8.20 17.08 1.22
CA ASP A 7 7.93 16.82 2.64
C ASP A 7 8.71 15.59 3.13
N LYS A 8 10.03 15.76 3.37
CA LYS A 8 10.94 14.66 3.74
C LYS A 8 10.51 13.93 5.02
N MET A 9 9.98 14.68 6.00
CA MET A 9 9.55 14.13 7.28
C MET A 9 8.38 13.15 7.11
N LEU A 10 7.53 13.41 6.13
CA LEU A 10 6.39 12.55 5.81
C LEU A 10 6.87 11.17 5.34
N PHE A 11 7.89 11.14 4.49
CA PHE A 11 8.46 9.88 4.02
C PHE A 11 9.21 9.12 5.12
N PHE A 12 10.04 9.79 5.92
CA PHE A 12 10.85 9.12 6.96
C PHE A 12 10.02 8.59 8.14
N LEU A 13 8.89 9.22 8.48
CA LEU A 13 8.07 8.79 9.61
C LEU A 13 6.92 7.87 9.19
N PHE A 14 6.19 8.23 8.13
CA PHE A 14 4.99 7.47 7.75
C PHE A 14 5.34 6.21 6.97
N ALA A 15 6.39 6.21 6.15
CA ALA A 15 6.75 5.01 5.38
C ALA A 15 7.07 3.80 6.29
N PRO A 16 7.96 3.89 7.31
CA PRO A 16 8.23 2.73 8.16
C PRO A 16 7.00 2.32 8.99
N PHE A 17 6.22 3.28 9.48
CA PHE A 17 4.99 2.99 10.23
C PHE A 17 3.98 2.21 9.38
N PHE A 18 3.66 2.72 8.19
CA PHE A 18 2.73 2.05 7.28
C PHE A 18 3.28 0.74 6.73
N SER A 19 4.61 0.59 6.67
CA SER A 19 5.23 -0.69 6.30
C SER A 19 4.96 -1.77 7.34
N VAL A 20 5.10 -1.44 8.63
CA VAL A 20 4.77 -2.36 9.71
C VAL A 20 3.28 -2.71 9.69
N VAL A 21 2.41 -1.72 9.48
CA VAL A 21 0.96 -1.94 9.38
C VAL A 21 0.61 -2.85 8.20
N ALA A 22 1.20 -2.60 7.03
CA ALA A 22 1.00 -3.42 5.83
C ALA A 22 1.45 -4.87 6.06
N SER A 23 2.66 -5.07 6.61
CA SER A 23 3.15 -6.41 6.96
C SER A 23 2.26 -7.13 7.96
N LEU A 24 1.71 -6.42 8.95
CA LEU A 24 0.80 -7.01 9.93
C LEU A 24 -0.50 -7.48 9.26
N ILE A 25 -1.11 -6.62 8.45
CA ILE A 25 -2.36 -6.93 7.74
C ILE A 25 -2.14 -8.07 6.76
N ASN A 26 -1.04 -8.07 5.99
CA ASN A 26 -0.72 -9.16 5.06
C ASN A 26 -0.51 -10.49 5.79
N LYS A 27 0.23 -10.50 6.90
CA LYS A 27 0.40 -11.72 7.71
C LYS A 27 -0.93 -12.24 8.27
N LEU A 28 -1.82 -11.35 8.70
CA LEU A 28 -3.17 -11.74 9.14
C LEU A 28 -3.97 -12.31 7.97
N GLY A 29 -3.96 -11.67 6.80
CA GLY A 29 -4.62 -12.16 5.60
C GLY A 29 -4.11 -13.54 5.16
N PHE A 30 -2.80 -13.77 5.23
CA PHE A 30 -2.20 -15.07 4.94
C PHE A 30 -2.53 -16.13 6.00
N TYR A 31 -2.64 -15.75 7.28
CA TYR A 31 -2.97 -16.65 8.37
C TYR A 31 -4.42 -17.14 8.29
N PHE A 32 -5.35 -16.28 7.86
CA PHE A 32 -6.75 -16.62 7.66
C PHE A 32 -7.08 -17.10 6.23
N ASP A 33 -6.06 -17.29 5.38
CA ASP A 33 -6.21 -17.67 3.97
C ASP A 33 -7.16 -16.75 3.16
N PHE A 34 -7.24 -15.46 3.51
CA PHE A 34 -8.07 -14.48 2.80
C PHE A 34 -7.51 -14.09 1.43
N TRP A 35 -6.20 -14.11 1.26
CA TRP A 35 -5.55 -13.82 -0.02
C TRP A 35 -4.17 -14.48 -0.12
N GLU A 36 -3.66 -14.63 -1.35
CA GLU A 36 -2.37 -15.26 -1.63
C GLU A 36 -1.62 -14.54 -2.77
N VAL A 37 -0.30 -14.42 -2.64
CA VAL A 37 0.56 -13.80 -3.66
C VAL A 37 1.09 -14.90 -4.59
N LEU A 38 0.35 -15.22 -5.65
CA LEU A 38 0.84 -16.18 -6.67
C LEU A 38 1.92 -15.53 -7.55
N PRO A 39 2.90 -16.29 -8.08
CA PRO A 39 2.99 -17.76 -8.07
C PRO A 39 3.73 -18.37 -6.88
N PHE A 40 3.84 -17.67 -5.73
CA PHE A 40 4.68 -18.09 -4.60
C PHE A 40 3.86 -18.55 -3.37
N PRO A 41 3.04 -19.61 -3.46
CA PRO A 41 2.13 -20.03 -2.39
C PRO A 41 2.84 -20.51 -1.12
N THR A 42 4.06 -21.03 -1.25
CA THR A 42 4.91 -21.46 -0.12
C THR A 42 5.70 -20.32 0.51
N GLN A 43 5.90 -19.21 -0.21
CA GLN A 43 6.74 -18.08 0.22
C GLN A 43 5.93 -16.78 0.28
N ARG A 44 4.67 -16.85 0.74
CA ARG A 44 3.72 -15.72 0.78
C ARG A 44 4.30 -14.47 1.43
N SER A 45 4.94 -14.64 2.59
CA SER A 45 5.58 -13.56 3.35
C SER A 45 6.76 -12.91 2.63
N PHE A 46 7.47 -13.66 1.80
CA PHE A 46 8.60 -13.13 1.02
C PHE A 46 8.10 -12.41 -0.23
N ALA A 47 7.08 -12.97 -0.88
CA ALA A 47 6.42 -12.39 -2.03
C ALA A 47 5.67 -11.08 -1.71
N SER A 48 5.25 -10.88 -0.45
CA SER A 48 4.57 -9.66 0.00
C SER A 48 5.51 -8.48 0.30
N ILE A 49 6.82 -8.72 0.48
CA ILE A 49 7.79 -7.68 0.88
C ILE A 49 7.77 -6.44 -0.04
N PRO A 50 7.73 -6.57 -1.38
CA PRO A 50 7.65 -5.40 -2.26
C PRO A 50 6.40 -4.54 -2.03
N PHE A 51 5.29 -5.16 -1.61
CA PHE A 51 4.05 -4.46 -1.27
C PHE A 51 4.14 -3.81 0.12
N ASP A 52 4.65 -4.57 1.09
CA ASP A 52 4.79 -4.16 2.49
C ASP A 52 5.74 -2.99 2.69
N VAL A 53 6.88 -2.98 2.01
CA VAL A 53 7.92 -1.94 2.17
C VAL A 53 7.87 -0.90 1.05
N GLY A 54 7.32 -1.26 -0.10
CA GLY A 54 7.27 -0.41 -1.28
C GLY A 54 5.90 0.22 -1.50
N ILE A 55 4.99 -0.53 -2.11
CA ILE A 55 3.75 0.01 -2.69
C ILE A 55 2.85 0.62 -1.62
N TYR A 56 2.52 -0.11 -0.55
CA TYR A 56 1.56 0.36 0.45
C TYR A 56 2.07 1.57 1.25
N PRO A 57 3.33 1.61 1.75
CA PRO A 57 3.85 2.80 2.43
C PRO A 57 3.89 4.04 1.53
N VAL A 58 4.25 3.87 0.26
CA VAL A 58 4.29 4.97 -0.71
C VAL A 58 2.89 5.51 -0.96
N LEU A 59 1.90 4.65 -1.18
CA LEU A 59 0.50 5.05 -1.36
C LEU A 59 -0.05 5.75 -0.11
N ALA A 60 0.28 5.27 1.08
CA ALA A 60 -0.11 5.91 2.32
C ALA A 60 0.51 7.32 2.45
N CYS A 61 1.79 7.49 2.09
CA CYS A 61 2.42 8.80 2.04
C CYS A 61 1.73 9.76 1.06
N TYR A 62 1.35 9.28 -0.14
CA TYR A 62 0.58 10.07 -1.10
C TYR A 62 -0.80 10.43 -0.55
N CYS A 63 -1.50 9.49 0.07
CA CYS A 63 -2.79 9.73 0.69
C CYS A 63 -2.71 10.89 1.69
N VAL A 64 -1.79 10.82 2.66
CA VAL A 64 -1.58 11.90 3.64
C VAL A 64 -1.21 13.22 2.97
N PHE A 65 -0.33 13.19 1.95
CA PHE A 65 0.04 14.39 1.19
C PHE A 65 -1.18 15.05 0.52
N PHE A 66 -2.04 14.27 -0.13
CA PHE A 66 -3.24 14.78 -0.81
C PHE A 66 -4.30 15.26 0.18
N ILE A 67 -4.44 14.61 1.35
CA ILE A 67 -5.29 15.11 2.44
C ILE A 67 -4.81 16.49 2.88
N LYS A 68 -3.51 16.65 3.16
CA LYS A 68 -2.92 17.96 3.54
C LYS A 68 -3.13 19.02 2.45
N LYS A 69 -3.04 18.65 1.18
CA LYS A 69 -3.15 19.59 0.05
C LYS A 69 -4.60 20.02 -0.24
N THR A 70 -5.56 19.10 -0.14
CA THR A 70 -6.96 19.34 -0.53
C THR A 70 -7.86 19.71 0.66
N ASN A 71 -7.40 19.42 1.89
CA ASN A 71 -8.16 19.56 3.13
C ASN A 71 -9.52 18.83 3.12
N LYS A 72 -9.66 17.78 2.28
CA LYS A 72 -10.85 16.96 2.11
C LYS A 72 -10.52 15.48 2.37
N PRO A 73 -10.40 15.06 3.64
CA PRO A 73 -9.88 13.74 3.99
C PRO A 73 -10.73 12.60 3.42
N TYR A 74 -12.05 12.67 3.56
CA TYR A 74 -12.96 11.62 3.08
C TYR A 74 -12.91 11.40 1.57
N PHE A 75 -12.86 12.50 0.80
CA PHE A 75 -12.78 12.42 -0.66
C PHE A 75 -11.47 11.77 -1.12
N VAL A 76 -10.35 12.15 -0.51
CA VAL A 76 -9.04 11.56 -0.84
C VAL A 76 -8.99 10.09 -0.46
N LEU A 77 -9.56 9.71 0.69
CA LEU A 77 -9.63 8.30 1.10
C LEU A 77 -10.40 7.45 0.07
N VAL A 78 -11.60 7.89 -0.34
CA VAL A 78 -12.40 7.19 -1.36
C VAL A 78 -11.64 7.07 -2.68
N LEU A 79 -10.97 8.14 -3.11
CA LEU A 79 -10.18 8.10 -4.35
C LEU A 79 -9.01 7.12 -4.25
N MET A 80 -8.30 7.11 -3.11
CA MET A 80 -7.16 6.23 -2.89
C MET A 80 -7.58 4.76 -2.80
N THR A 81 -8.69 4.45 -2.14
CA THR A 81 -9.20 3.07 -2.06
C THR A 81 -9.66 2.56 -3.42
N LEU A 82 -10.37 3.39 -4.20
CA LEU A 82 -10.75 3.04 -5.57
C LEU A 82 -9.52 2.80 -6.46
N LEU A 83 -8.48 3.63 -6.31
CA LEU A 83 -7.23 3.47 -7.05
C LEU A 83 -6.53 2.15 -6.68
N THR A 84 -6.41 1.81 -5.39
CA THR A 84 -5.78 0.55 -4.96
C THR A 84 -6.55 -0.66 -5.48
N THR A 85 -7.88 -0.67 -5.36
CA THR A 85 -8.71 -1.77 -5.84
C THR A 85 -8.63 -1.90 -7.36
N PHE A 86 -8.56 -0.78 -8.09
CA PHE A 86 -8.37 -0.82 -9.54
C PHE A 86 -7.02 -1.43 -9.93
N LEU A 87 -5.93 -1.05 -9.24
CA LEU A 87 -4.60 -1.60 -9.50
C LEU A 87 -4.53 -3.11 -9.19
N GLU A 88 -5.15 -3.54 -8.10
CA GLU A 88 -5.28 -4.96 -7.74
C GLU A 88 -6.05 -5.72 -8.82
N LEU A 89 -7.18 -5.17 -9.28
CA LEU A 89 -7.98 -5.76 -10.35
C LEU A 89 -7.18 -5.91 -11.65
N VAL A 90 -6.46 -4.86 -12.05
CA VAL A 90 -5.58 -4.90 -13.23
C VAL A 90 -4.50 -5.98 -13.06
N PHE A 91 -3.93 -6.12 -11.86
CA PHE A 91 -2.94 -7.17 -11.58
C PHE A 91 -3.52 -8.58 -11.68
N VAL A 92 -4.78 -8.78 -11.29
CA VAL A 92 -5.49 -10.05 -11.50
C VAL A 92 -5.68 -10.32 -13.00
N PHE A 93 -6.15 -9.35 -13.78
CA PHE A 93 -6.38 -9.54 -15.22
C PHE A 93 -5.09 -9.69 -16.05
N LEU A 94 -3.98 -9.04 -15.67
CA LEU A 94 -2.69 -9.22 -16.35
C LEU A 94 -2.08 -10.60 -16.14
N LYS A 95 -2.61 -11.34 -15.17
CA LYS A 95 -2.14 -12.66 -14.76
C LYS A 95 -3.00 -13.79 -15.33
N GLU A 96 -4.20 -13.49 -15.82
CA GLU A 96 -5.01 -14.37 -16.68
C GLU A 96 -4.53 -14.31 -18.14
#